data_AF-G5J634-F1
#
_entry.id   AF-G5J634-F1
#
_cell.length_a   1.000
_cell.length_b   1.000
_cell.length_c   1.000
_cell.angle_alpha   90.00
_cell.angle_beta   90.00
_cell.angle_gamma   90.00
#
_symmetry.space_group_name_H-M   'P 1'
#
loop_
_entity.id
_entity.type
_entity.pdbx_description
1 polymer ?
#
loop_
_entity_poly.entity_id
_entity_poly.type
_entity_poly.pdbx_seq_one_letter_code
_entity_poly.pdbx_strand_id
1 'polypeptide(L)'
;MSNSNKQRYVIEGLALGNDANNKIADVIASRSAAMLEQNLQENFETILEAKMSMAVQETLNLHTQKTQVMAKKFLNSSKNQLAQNMVDTQQNHQLNSLSSNLSLEGLEDFETDLLPEVSHLADESGAITVETNAESVIGF
;
A
#
# COMPACT_ATOMS: atom_id res chain seq x y z
N MET A 1 -45.96 12.27 -66.42
CA MET A 1 -46.02 12.53 -64.96
C MET A 1 -45.43 11.42 -64.07
N SER A 2 -45.26 10.18 -64.52
CA SER A 2 -44.76 9.05 -63.68
C SER A 2 -43.28 9.17 -63.21
N ASN A 3 -42.40 9.78 -64.01
CA ASN A 3 -40.96 9.89 -63.69
C ASN A 3 -40.63 10.82 -62.51
N SER A 4 -41.41 11.90 -62.33
CA SER A 4 -41.18 12.89 -61.28
C SER A 4 -41.46 12.33 -59.88
N ASN A 5 -42.48 11.48 -59.75
CA ASN A 5 -42.82 10.85 -58.47
C ASN A 5 -41.75 9.83 -58.03
N LYS A 6 -41.19 9.05 -58.97
CA LYS A 6 -40.12 8.08 -58.65
C LYS A 6 -38.83 8.77 -58.18
N GLN A 7 -38.44 9.87 -58.83
CA GLN A 7 -37.29 10.67 -58.37
C GLN A 7 -37.53 11.27 -56.98
N ARG A 8 -38.75 11.73 -56.69
CA ARG A 8 -39.10 12.26 -55.37
C ARG A 8 -38.96 11.20 -54.27
N TYR A 9 -39.45 9.99 -54.48
CA TYR A 9 -39.30 8.88 -53.51
C TYR A 9 -37.84 8.46 -53.30
N VAL A 10 -37.02 8.49 -54.34
CA VAL A 10 -35.58 8.17 -54.22
C VAL A 10 -34.85 9.25 -53.41
N ILE A 11 -35.16 10.53 -53.65
CA ILE A 11 -34.57 11.65 -52.89
C ILE A 11 -35.00 11.59 -51.42
N GLU A 12 -36.26 11.29 -51.16
CA GLU A 12 -36.79 11.14 -49.79
C GLU A 12 -36.15 9.94 -49.06
N GLY A 13 -35.99 8.81 -49.75
CA GLY A 13 -35.28 7.65 -49.19
C GLY A 13 -33.79 7.91 -48.90
N LEU A 14 -33.11 8.67 -49.76
CA LEU A 14 -31.72 9.08 -49.53
C LEU A 14 -31.60 10.05 -48.36
N ALA A 15 -32.52 11.01 -48.22
CA ALA A 15 -32.55 11.93 -47.09
C ALA A 15 -32.79 11.19 -45.77
N LEU A 16 -33.73 10.23 -45.76
CA LEU A 16 -34.05 9.42 -44.58
C LEU A 16 -32.90 8.49 -44.20
N GLY A 17 -32.23 7.90 -45.20
CA GLY A 17 -31.01 7.11 -44.99
C GLY A 17 -29.85 7.92 -44.45
N ASN A 18 -29.69 9.17 -44.90
CA ASN A 18 -28.64 10.06 -44.42
C ASN A 18 -28.91 10.53 -42.97
N ASP A 19 -30.16 10.85 -42.64
CA ASP A 19 -30.58 11.16 -41.26
C ASP A 19 -30.35 9.97 -40.32
N ALA A 20 -30.70 8.75 -40.76
CA ALA A 20 -30.44 7.54 -39.99
C ALA A 20 -28.94 7.30 -39.79
N ASN A 21 -28.12 7.48 -40.82
CA ASN A 21 -26.66 7.33 -40.71
C ASN A 21 -26.05 8.34 -39.74
N ASN A 22 -26.47 9.60 -39.80
CA ASN A 22 -25.99 10.63 -38.87
C ASN A 22 -26.36 10.29 -37.42
N LYS A 23 -27.61 9.84 -37.17
CA LYS A 23 -28.03 9.40 -35.84
C LYS A 23 -27.22 8.21 -35.33
N ILE A 24 -26.93 7.24 -36.20
CA ILE A 24 -26.09 6.09 -35.83
C ILE A 24 -24.67 6.54 -35.53
N ALA A 25 -24.10 7.44 -36.34
CA ALA A 25 -22.77 7.99 -36.12
C ALA A 25 -22.69 8.73 -34.78
N ASP A 26 -23.69 9.55 -34.44
CA ASP A 26 -23.76 10.27 -33.17
C ASP A 26 -23.85 9.30 -31.97
N VAL A 27 -24.67 8.25 -32.08
CA VAL A 27 -24.80 7.22 -31.04
C VAL A 27 -23.48 6.45 -30.85
N ILE A 28 -22.80 6.10 -31.94
CA ILE A 28 -21.50 5.42 -31.87
C ILE A 28 -20.47 6.34 -31.22
N ALA A 29 -20.38 7.60 -31.65
CA ALA A 29 -19.44 8.57 -31.08
C ALA A 29 -19.67 8.76 -29.58
N SER A 30 -20.92 8.91 -29.16
CA SER A 30 -21.29 9.05 -27.74
C SER A 30 -20.94 7.80 -26.93
N ARG A 31 -21.23 6.60 -27.43
CA ARG A 31 -20.86 5.35 -26.75
C ARG A 31 -19.35 5.15 -26.68
N SER A 32 -18.62 5.44 -27.75
CA SER A 32 -17.16 5.34 -27.77
C SER A 32 -16.52 6.33 -26.79
N ALA A 33 -17.06 7.54 -26.67
CA ALA A 33 -16.61 8.51 -25.67
C ALA A 33 -16.84 7.99 -24.24
N ALA A 34 -18.03 7.47 -23.94
CA ALA A 34 -18.34 6.90 -22.62
C ALA A 34 -17.46 5.68 -22.28
N MET A 35 -17.23 4.78 -23.24
CA MET A 35 -16.33 3.63 -23.04
C MET A 35 -14.89 4.07 -22.83
N LEU A 36 -14.42 5.12 -23.51
CA LEU A 36 -13.08 5.67 -23.31
C LEU A 36 -12.95 6.28 -21.92
N GLU A 37 -13.92 7.06 -21.48
CA GLU A 37 -13.95 7.70 -20.16
C GLU A 37 -13.94 6.64 -19.04
N GLN A 38 -14.78 5.60 -19.17
CA GLN A 38 -14.80 4.48 -18.23
C GLN A 38 -13.44 3.76 -18.17
N ASN A 39 -12.84 3.44 -19.32
CA ASN A 39 -11.53 2.79 -19.36
C ASN A 39 -10.43 3.67 -18.75
N LEU A 40 -10.47 4.99 -18.98
CA LEU A 40 -9.51 5.92 -18.39
C LEU A 40 -9.65 5.94 -16.86
N GLN A 41 -10.89 5.96 -16.36
CA GLN A 41 -11.16 5.96 -14.93
C GLN A 41 -10.73 4.64 -14.28
N GLU A 42 -11.14 3.49 -14.82
CA GLU A 42 -10.77 2.17 -14.28
C GLU A 42 -9.25 1.95 -14.28
N ASN A 43 -8.56 2.34 -15.36
CA ASN A 43 -7.10 2.24 -15.42
C ASN A 43 -6.43 3.22 -14.44
N PHE A 44 -6.97 4.43 -14.29
CA PHE A 44 -6.44 5.41 -13.34
C PHE A 44 -6.57 4.90 -11.90
N GLU A 45 -7.75 4.41 -11.51
CA GLU A 45 -8.02 3.84 -10.18
C GLU A 45 -7.09 2.64 -9.91
N THR A 46 -6.98 1.71 -10.85
CA THR A 46 -6.10 0.54 -10.72
C THR A 46 -4.62 0.94 -10.54
N ILE A 47 -4.14 1.91 -11.33
CA ILE A 47 -2.77 2.39 -11.23
C ILE A 47 -2.55 3.13 -9.91
N LEU A 48 -3.52 3.95 -9.49
CA LEU A 48 -3.45 4.71 -8.25
C LEU A 48 -3.40 3.75 -7.05
N GLU A 49 -4.30 2.77 -6.99
CA GLU A 49 -4.33 1.75 -5.94
C GLU A 49 -2.99 1.00 -5.87
N ALA A 50 -2.49 0.52 -7.02
CA ALA A 50 -1.19 -0.15 -7.06
C ALA A 50 -0.05 0.73 -6.55
N LYS A 51 -0.03 2.02 -6.91
CA LYS A 51 0.99 2.97 -6.45
C LYS A 51 0.86 3.27 -4.95
N MET A 52 -0.36 3.39 -4.42
CA MET A 52 -0.59 3.59 -2.99
C MET A 52 -0.17 2.35 -2.20
N SER A 53 -0.54 1.14 -2.63
CA SER A 53 -0.09 -0.10 -1.98
C SER A 53 1.43 -0.23 -1.98
N MET A 54 2.10 0.11 -3.08
CA MET A 54 3.56 0.13 -3.14
C MET A 54 4.17 1.12 -2.13
N ALA A 55 3.64 2.34 -2.06
CA ALA A 55 4.12 3.38 -1.15
C ALA A 55 3.91 2.99 0.33
N VAL A 56 2.77 2.38 0.66
CA VAL A 56 2.48 1.85 2.00
C VAL A 56 3.47 0.75 2.34
N GLN A 57 3.70 -0.22 1.45
CA GLN A 57 4.64 -1.31 1.69
C GLN A 57 6.07 -0.82 1.88
N GLU A 58 6.52 0.14 1.07
CA GLU A 58 7.86 0.74 1.19
C GLU A 58 8.02 1.47 2.54
N THR A 59 6.99 2.19 2.96
CA THR A 59 6.97 2.89 4.25
C THR A 59 7.03 1.91 5.42
N LEU A 60 6.24 0.83 5.36
CA LEU A 60 6.24 -0.23 6.39
C LEU A 60 7.60 -0.91 6.48
N ASN A 61 8.23 -1.23 5.34
CA ASN A 61 9.55 -1.84 5.31
C ASN A 61 10.60 -0.91 5.94
N LEU A 62 10.59 0.38 5.60
CA LEU A 62 11.48 1.37 6.17
C LEU A 62 11.28 1.52 7.69
N HIS A 63 10.03 1.57 8.15
CA HIS A 63 9.71 1.68 9.57
C HIS A 63 10.16 0.44 10.35
N THR A 64 9.93 -0.76 9.79
CA THR A 64 10.37 -2.03 10.37
C THR A 64 11.89 -2.05 10.53
N GLN A 65 12.64 -1.67 9.50
CA GLN A 65 14.10 -1.62 9.56
C GLN A 65 14.60 -0.63 10.62
N LYS A 66 14.03 0.58 10.68
CA LYS A 66 14.39 1.59 11.69
C LYS A 66 14.08 1.11 13.11
N THR A 67 12.93 0.46 13.29
CA THR A 67 12.48 -0.07 14.58
C THR A 67 13.42 -1.18 15.05
N GLN A 68 13.81 -2.10 14.17
CA GLN A 68 14.79 -3.15 14.49
C GLN A 68 16.14 -2.58 14.90
N VAL A 69 16.65 -1.57 14.18
CA VAL A 69 17.92 -0.91 14.54
C VAL A 69 17.81 -0.23 15.91
N MET A 70 16.71 0.47 16.18
CA MET A 70 16.49 1.13 17.46
C MET A 70 16.35 0.14 18.62
N ALA A 71 15.61 -0.95 18.43
CA ALA A 71 15.47 -2.03 19.40
C ALA A 71 16.83 -2.68 19.73
N LYS A 72 17.64 -2.98 18.71
CA LYS A 72 19.00 -3.51 18.91
C LYS A 72 19.88 -2.54 19.70
N LYS A 73 19.84 -1.24 19.35
CA LYS A 73 20.61 -0.21 20.07
C LYS A 73 20.16 -0.08 21.53
N PHE A 74 18.85 -0.08 21.76
CA PHE A 74 18.28 -0.02 23.11
C PHE A 74 18.73 -1.23 23.93
N LEU A 75 18.57 -2.44 23.40
CA LEU A 75 18.98 -3.68 24.08
C LEU A 75 20.48 -3.67 24.43
N ASN A 76 21.35 -3.30 23.49
CA ASN A 76 22.78 -3.22 23.74
C ASN A 76 23.12 -2.18 24.81
N SER A 77 22.47 -1.02 24.78
CA SER A 77 22.65 0.02 25.80
C SER A 77 22.21 -0.48 27.18
N SER A 78 21.06 -1.13 27.27
CA SER A 78 20.55 -1.70 28.53
C SER A 78 21.44 -2.82 29.06
N LYS A 79 21.96 -3.70 28.19
CA LYS A 79 22.94 -4.74 28.57
C LYS A 79 24.20 -4.12 29.17
N ASN A 80 24.77 -3.12 28.50
CA ASN A 80 25.97 -2.43 28.99
C ASN A 80 25.72 -1.73 30.32
N GLN A 81 24.57 -1.07 30.47
CA GLN A 81 24.20 -0.41 31.72
C GLN A 81 23.98 -1.42 32.86
N LEU A 82 23.34 -2.56 32.59
CA LEU A 82 23.17 -3.62 33.58
C LEU A 82 24.51 -4.22 34.01
N ALA A 83 25.40 -4.50 33.05
CA ALA A 83 26.73 -5.02 33.33
C ALA A 83 27.54 -4.03 34.19
N GLN A 84 27.50 -2.73 33.86
CA GLN A 84 28.15 -1.70 34.66
C GLN A 84 27.58 -1.64 36.08
N ASN A 85 26.25 -1.59 36.21
CA ASN A 85 25.58 -1.58 37.51
C ASN A 85 25.93 -2.82 38.36
N MET A 86 26.06 -4.00 37.73
CA MET A 86 26.47 -5.22 38.42
C MET A 86 27.91 -5.14 38.92
N VAL A 87 28.85 -4.65 38.10
CA VAL A 87 30.24 -4.44 38.50
C VAL A 87 30.32 -3.43 39.64
N ASP A 88 29.65 -2.29 39.51
CA ASP A 88 29.61 -1.24 40.53
C ASP A 88 28.99 -1.76 41.84
N THR A 89 27.95 -2.59 41.75
CA THR A 89 27.34 -3.23 42.92
C THR A 89 28.31 -4.21 43.58
N GLN A 90 29.05 -5.03 42.82
CA GLN A 90 30.05 -5.93 43.40
C GLN A 90 31.23 -5.19 44.05
N GLN A 91 31.67 -4.08 43.45
CA GLN A 91 32.75 -3.26 44.01
C GLN A 91 32.34 -2.60 45.34
N ASN A 92 31.11 -2.09 45.43
CA ASN A 92 30.61 -1.39 46.61
C ASN A 92 30.00 -2.31 47.67
N HIS A 93 29.50 -3.48 47.26
CA HIS A 93 28.91 -4.51 48.10
C HIS A 93 29.49 -5.86 47.69
N GLN A 94 30.65 -6.21 48.26
CA GLN A 94 31.27 -7.53 48.04
C GLN A 94 30.40 -8.64 48.66
N LEU A 95 29.43 -9.10 47.89
CA LEU A 95 28.69 -10.32 48.19
C LEU A 95 29.59 -11.50 47.80
N ASN A 96 30.25 -12.12 48.78
CA ASN A 96 31.12 -13.29 48.60
C ASN A 96 30.45 -14.48 47.84
N SER A 97 29.12 -14.46 47.67
CA SER A 97 28.33 -15.47 46.96
C SER A 97 28.19 -15.25 45.45
N LEU A 98 28.55 -14.06 44.95
CA LEU A 98 28.32 -13.63 43.56
C LEU A 98 29.52 -13.88 42.64
N SER A 99 30.74 -13.87 43.20
CA SER A 99 31.99 -14.14 42.49
C SER A 99 32.16 -15.58 42.01
N SER A 100 31.39 -16.53 42.55
CA SER A 100 31.47 -17.96 42.24
C SER A 100 30.34 -18.48 41.34
N ASN A 101 29.29 -17.68 41.08
CA ASN A 101 28.06 -18.16 40.41
C ASN A 101 27.62 -17.32 39.19
N LEU A 102 28.32 -16.24 38.83
CA LEU A 102 27.97 -15.45 37.65
C LEU A 102 28.87 -15.80 36.46
N SER A 103 28.48 -16.83 35.70
CA SER A 103 28.98 -17.01 34.33
C SER A 103 28.21 -16.05 33.42
N LEU A 104 28.92 -15.06 32.89
CA LEU A 104 28.42 -14.09 31.91
C LEU A 104 28.50 -14.62 30.48
N GLU A 105 29.08 -15.81 30.26
CA GLU A 105 29.20 -16.44 28.94
C GLU A 105 27.83 -16.74 28.32
N GLY A 106 26.79 -16.99 29.13
CA GLY A 106 25.42 -17.18 28.65
C GLY A 106 24.64 -15.89 28.31
N LEU A 107 25.19 -14.70 28.59
CA LEU A 107 24.55 -13.43 28.24
C LEU A 107 24.81 -13.01 26.78
N GLU A 108 25.88 -13.57 26.19
CA GLU A 108 26.19 -13.45 24.76
C GLU A 108 25.20 -14.25 23.90
N ASP A 109 24.74 -15.40 24.40
CA ASP A 109 23.79 -16.34 23.75
C ASP A 109 22.31 -15.96 23.90
N PHE A 110 21.97 -14.75 24.36
CA PHE A 110 20.57 -14.28 24.32
C PHE A 110 20.19 -13.98 22.87
N GLU A 111 19.79 -15.04 22.16
CA GLU A 111 19.47 -15.09 20.74
C GLU A 111 18.28 -14.16 20.46
N THR A 112 18.61 -12.99 19.91
CA THR A 112 17.67 -11.95 19.47
C THR A 112 16.99 -12.34 18.16
N ASP A 113 16.39 -13.53 18.09
CA ASP A 113 15.59 -13.89 16.93
C ASP A 113 14.22 -13.21 17.04
N LEU A 114 14.16 -11.97 16.55
CA LEU A 114 12.95 -11.16 16.50
C LEU A 114 12.07 -11.50 15.28
N LEU A 115 12.48 -12.47 14.42
CA LEU A 115 11.69 -12.88 13.26
C LEU A 115 10.25 -13.28 13.62
N PRO A 116 10.01 -14.07 14.69
CA PRO A 116 8.65 -14.47 15.06
C PRO A 116 7.77 -13.27 15.41
N GLU A 117 8.29 -12.33 16.21
CA GLU A 117 7.58 -11.11 16.59
C GLU A 117 7.33 -10.18 15.38
N VAL A 118 8.31 -10.06 14.48
CA VAL A 118 8.20 -9.24 13.27
C VAL A 118 7.21 -9.85 12.27
N SER A 119 7.20 -11.18 12.13
CA SER A 119 6.23 -11.89 11.30
C SER A 119 4.81 -11.70 11.84
N HIS A 120 4.63 -11.79 13.16
CA HIS A 120 3.34 -11.56 13.81
C HIS A 120 2.82 -10.14 13.55
N LEU A 121 3.68 -9.12 13.69
CA LEU A 121 3.33 -7.72 13.40
C LEU A 121 3.02 -7.48 11.92
N ALA A 122 3.70 -8.17 11.00
CA ALA A 122 3.42 -8.10 9.57
C ALA A 122 2.06 -8.73 9.22
N ASP A 123 1.75 -9.87 9.85
CA ASP A 123 0.47 -10.56 9.68
C ASP A 123 -0.69 -9.73 10.26
N GLU A 124 -0.52 -9.12 11.43
CA GLU A 124 -1.52 -8.21 12.02
C GLU A 124 -1.71 -6.91 11.22
N SER A 125 -0.65 -6.42 10.56
CA SER A 125 -0.71 -5.23 9.69
C SER A 125 -1.28 -5.53 8.30
N GLY A 126 -1.39 -6.81 7.91
CA GLY A 126 -1.97 -7.25 6.63
C GLY A 126 -3.46 -6.91 6.45
N ALA A 127 -4.11 -6.39 7.50
CA ALA A 127 -5.52 -5.99 7.51
C ALA A 127 -5.74 -4.47 7.62
N ILE A 128 -4.79 -3.63 7.21
CA ILE A 128 -5.08 -2.19 7.02
C ILE A 128 -5.93 -2.04 5.75
N THR A 129 -7.25 -2.09 5.92
CA THR A 129 -8.21 -1.69 4.88
C THR A 129 -8.18 -0.17 4.81
N VAL A 130 -7.59 0.37 3.74
CA VAL A 130 -7.67 1.81 3.46
C VAL A 130 -9.08 2.10 2.97
N GLU A 131 -9.97 2.50 3.88
CA GLU A 131 -11.28 3.02 3.49
C GLU A 131 -11.08 4.42 2.89
N THR A 132 -11.15 4.51 1.57
CA THR A 132 -11.16 5.77 0.84
C THR A 132 -12.45 6.53 1.15
N ASN A 133 -12.33 7.69 1.81
CA ASN A 133 -13.46 8.56 2.08
C ASN A 133 -13.76 9.41 0.83
N ALA A 134 -14.85 9.07 0.12
CA ALA A 134 -15.29 9.74 -1.10
C ALA A 134 -15.65 11.24 -0.93
N GLU A 135 -15.78 11.74 0.30
CA GLU A 135 -16.09 13.15 0.60
C GLU A 135 -14.85 13.98 0.98
N SER A 136 -13.65 13.39 0.97
CA SER A 136 -12.43 14.11 1.34
C SER A 136 -12.07 15.18 0.29
N VAL A 137 -12.07 16.45 0.73
CA VAL A 137 -11.63 17.62 -0.07
C VAL A 137 -10.11 17.58 -0.32
N ILE A 138 -9.38 16.78 0.46
CA ILE A 138 -7.97 16.46 0.22
C ILE A 138 -7.98 15.07 -0.41
N GLY A 139 -7.94 15.01 -1.74
CA GLY A 139 -8.06 13.75 -2.47
C GLY A 139 -7.06 12.69 -1.99
N PHE A 140 -7.56 11.46 -1.86
CA PHE A 140 -6.81 10.22 -1.94
C PHE A 140 -7.61 9.26 -2.81
#